data_AF-A0A7C0Y0E8-F1
#
_entry.id   AF-A0A7C0Y0E8-F1
#
_cell.length_a   1.000
_cell.length_b   1.000
_cell.length_c   1.000
_cell.angle_alpha   90.00
_cell.angle_beta   90.00
_cell.angle_gamma   90.00
#
_symmetry.space_group_name_H-M   'P 1'
#
loop_
_entity.id
_entity.type
_entity.pdbx_description
1 polymer ?
#
loop_
_entity_poly.entity_id
_entity_poly.type
_entity_poly.pdbx_seq_one_letter_code
_entity_poly.pdbx_strand_id
1 'polypeptide(L)' 'MAATTLVIVIGLAIYALFYMTHGKYIEKNVAKVDPKRETPAKRLYDGVDYVPANKYVLYGHHFASI' A
#
# COMPACT_ATOMS: atom_id res chain seq x y z
N MET A 1 -30.07 -11.02 15.37
CA MET A 1 -28.71 -10.67 15.83
C MET A 1 -27.66 -11.66 15.32
N ALA A 2 -27.79 -12.98 15.59
CA ALA A 2 -26.79 -13.98 15.14
C ALA A 2 -26.56 -14.05 13.61
N ALA A 3 -27.62 -13.96 12.80
CA ALA A 3 -27.50 -14.00 11.34
C ALA A 3 -26.69 -12.82 10.77
N THR A 4 -26.92 -11.60 11.27
CA THR A 4 -26.19 -10.39 10.85
C THR A 4 -24.71 -10.47 11.22
N THR A 5 -24.40 -10.93 12.44
CA THR A 5 -23.01 -11.14 12.88
C THR A 5 -22.29 -12.15 11.98
N LEU A 6 -22.94 -13.26 11.63
CA LEU A 6 -22.37 -14.27 10.74
C LEU A 6 -22.03 -13.70 9.36
N VAL A 7 -22.94 -12.91 8.77
CA VAL A 7 -22.70 -12.25 7.47
C VAL A 7 -21.50 -11.30 7.54
N ILE A 8 -21.38 -10.51 8.61
CA ILE A 8 -20.22 -9.61 8.79
C ILE A 8 -18.91 -10.40 8.87
N VAL A 9 -18.90 -11.47 9.67
CA VAL A 9 -17.70 -12.32 9.82
C VAL A 9 -17.29 -12.94 8.50
N ILE A 10 -18.24 -13.46 7.72
CA ILE A 10 -17.98 -14.02 6.39
C ILE A 10 -17.46 -12.95 5.44
N GLY A 11 -18.06 -11.76 5.44
CA GLY A 11 -17.62 -10.63 4.62
C GLY A 11 -16.18 -10.21 4.93
N LEU A 12 -15.82 -10.11 6.21
CA LEU A 12 -14.46 -9.81 6.64
C LEU A 12 -13.48 -10.92 6.26
N ALA A 13 -13.88 -12.19 6.35
CA ALA A 13 -13.05 -13.31 5.95
C ALA A 13 -12.75 -13.28 4.43
N ILE A 14 -13.78 -13.02 3.61
CA ILE A 14 -13.62 -12.85 2.15
C ILE A 14 -12.74 -11.65 1.85
N TYR A 15 -12.98 -10.50 2.49
CA TYR A 15 -12.17 -9.31 2.30
C TYR A 15 -10.70 -9.56 2.64
N ALA A 16 -10.41 -10.17 3.79
CA ALA A 16 -9.06 -10.51 4.21
C ALA A 16 -8.39 -11.49 3.22
N LEU A 17 -9.13 -12.51 2.75
CA LEU A 17 -8.63 -13.46 1.76
C LEU A 17 -8.23 -12.75 0.46
N PHE A 18 -9.10 -11.88 -0.07
CA PHE A 18 -8.81 -11.12 -1.29
C PHE A 18 -7.68 -10.11 -1.07
N TYR A 19 -7.66 -9.39 0.05
CA TYR A 19 -6.59 -8.47 0.40
C TYR A 19 -5.23 -9.18 0.41
N MET A 20 -5.15 -10.37 1.02
CA MET A 20 -3.90 -11.13 1.09
C MET A 20 -3.51 -11.75 -0.25
N THR A 21 -4.45 -12.30 -1.01
CA THR A 21 -4.15 -13.00 -2.27
C THR A 21 -3.91 -12.03 -3.41
N HIS A 22 -4.82 -11.08 -3.62
CA HIS A 22 -4.70 -10.07 -4.66
C HIS A 22 -3.59 -9.07 -4.33
N GLY A 23 -3.46 -8.65 -3.07
CA GLY A 23 -2.35 -7.79 -2.62
C GLY A 23 -0.99 -8.41 -2.94
N LYS A 24 -0.78 -9.70 -2.61
CA LYS A 24 0.44 -10.43 -2.98
C LYS A 24 0.64 -10.55 -4.49
N TYR A 25 -0.44 -10.72 -5.26
CA TYR A 25 -0.34 -10.75 -6.71
C TYR A 25 0.15 -9.42 -7.27
N ILE A 26 -0.44 -8.29 -6.82
CA ILE A 26 -0.04 -6.95 -7.23
C ILE A 26 1.40 -6.66 -6.80
N GLU A 27 1.76 -6.97 -5.55
CA GLU A 27 3.11 -6.80 -5.01
C GLU A 27 4.16 -7.50 -5.87
N LYS A 28 3.92 -8.77 -6.22
CA LYS A 28 4.90 -9.60 -6.93
C LYS A 28 4.94 -9.38 -8.43
N ASN A 29 3.77 -9.23 -9.07
CA ASN A 29 3.68 -9.26 -10.53
C ASN A 29 3.58 -7.87 -11.16
N VAL A 30 2.94 -6.93 -10.47
CA VAL A 30 2.70 -5.57 -11.00
C VAL A 30 3.73 -4.59 -10.44
N ALA A 31 3.72 -4.37 -9.13
CA ALA A 31 4.60 -3.40 -8.47
C ALA A 31 6.05 -3.91 -8.37
N LYS A 32 6.26 -5.23 -8.33
CA LYS A 32 7.57 -5.88 -8.20
C LYS A 32 8.40 -5.23 -7.08
N VAL A 33 7.78 -5.13 -5.91
CA VAL A 33 8.35 -4.46 -4.74
C VAL A 33 9.59 -5.21 -4.29
N ASP A 34 10.67 -4.46 -4.08
CA ASP A 34 11.94 -4.99 -3.59
C ASP A 34 12.42 -4.09 -2.44
N PRO A 35 12.48 -4.58 -1.19
CA PRO A 35 12.89 -3.78 -0.05
C PRO A 35 14.37 -3.37 -0.11
N LYS A 36 15.18 -4.00 -0.97
CA LYS A 36 16.58 -3.63 -1.20
C LYS A 36 16.74 -2.55 -2.27
N ARG A 37 15.68 -2.24 -3.01
CA ARG A 37 15.71 -1.22 -4.06
C ARG A 37 15.59 0.17 -3.44
N GLU A 38 16.61 0.99 -3.60
CA GLU A 38 16.54 2.39 -3.19
C GLU A 38 15.44 3.16 -3.94
N THR A 39 14.74 4.03 -3.22
CA THR A 39 13.73 4.91 -3.81
C THR A 39 14.36 5.89 -4.81
N PRO A 40 13.64 6.29 -5.87
CA PRO A 40 14.10 7.32 -6.81
C PRO A 40 14.63 8.59 -6.13
N ALA A 41 13.97 9.04 -5.05
CA ALA A 41 14.38 10.20 -4.26
C ALA A 41 15.81 10.15 -3.71
N LYS A 42 16.43 8.97 -3.61
CA LYS A 42 17.82 8.79 -3.21
C LYS A 42 18.73 8.48 -4.40
N ARG A 43 18.38 7.46 -5.20
CA ARG A 43 19.23 6.98 -6.29
C ARG A 43 19.34 7.94 -7.49
N LEU A 44 18.35 8.82 -7.66
CA LEU A 44 18.29 9.84 -8.73
C LEU A 44 18.36 11.27 -8.16
N TYR A 45 18.91 11.44 -6.96
CA TYR A 45 18.92 12.73 -6.26
C TYR A 45 19.52 13.85 -7.13
N ASP A 46 18.74 14.93 -7.32
CA ASP A 46 19.12 16.08 -8.13
C ASP A 46 18.92 17.43 -7.41
N GLY A 47 18.33 17.42 -6.21
CA GLY A 47 18.04 18.62 -5.43
C GLY A 47 16.82 19.42 -5.90
N VAL A 48 16.07 18.94 -6.91
CA VAL A 48 14.89 19.61 -7.47
C VAL A 48 13.71 18.62 -7.58
N ASP A 49 13.78 17.63 -8.47
CA ASP A 49 12.68 16.70 -8.74
C ASP A 49 12.75 15.45 -7.84
N TYR A 50 13.96 15.01 -7.47
CA TYR A 50 14.19 13.83 -6.64
C TYR A 50 14.87 14.23 -5.33
N VAL A 51 14.05 14.45 -4.30
CA VAL A 51 14.54 14.85 -2.96
C VAL A 51 13.93 13.94 -1.88
N PRO A 52 14.73 13.40 -0.93
CA PRO A 52 14.20 12.60 0.17
C PRO A 52 13.24 13.42 1.05
N ALA A 53 11.98 13.00 1.10
CA ALA A 53 10.97 13.56 1.98
C ALA A 53 10.76 12.69 3.22
N ASN A 54 10.28 13.31 4.30
CA ASN A 54 9.79 12.57 5.45
C ASN A 54 8.57 11.72 5.02
N LYS A 55 8.63 10.41 5.25
CA LYS A 55 7.58 9.46 4.85
C LYS A 55 6.20 9.82 5.39
N TYR A 56 6.10 10.35 6.62
CA TYR A 56 4.83 10.71 7.23
C TYR A 56 4.20 11.94 6.57
N VAL A 57 5.02 12.91 6.16
CA VAL A 57 4.57 14.10 5.42
C VAL A 57 4.07 13.70 4.03
N LEU A 58 4.81 12.81 3.35
CA LEU A 58 4.43 12.26 2.05
C LEU A 58 3.07 11.52 2.14
N TYR A 59 2.89 10.67 3.15
CA TYR A 59 1.61 9.99 3.39
C TYR A 59 0.47 10.98 3.64
N GLY A 60 0.71 12.04 4.43
CA GLY A 60 -0.27 13.09 4.68
C GLY A 60 -0.71 13.80 3.39
N HIS A 61 0.23 14.16 2.51
CA HIS A 61 -0.08 14.81 1.24
C HIS A 61 -0.88 13.89 0.30
N HIS A 62 -0.51 12.60 0.21
CA HIS A 62 -1.26 11.65 -0.61
C HIS A 62 -2.70 11.48 -0.12
N PHE A 63 -2.93 11.44 1.20
CA PHE A 63 -4.26 11.27 1.75
C PHE A 63 -5.11 12.55 1.68
N ALA A 64 -4.50 13.72 1.88
CA ALA A 64 -5.19 15.00 1.74
C ALA A 64 -5.59 15.31 0.28
N SER A 65 -4.95 14.67 -0.69
CA SER A 65 -5.23 14.84 -2.12
C SER A 65 -6.30 13.87 -2.66
N ILE A 66 -6.83 12.98 -1.82
CA ILE A 66 -7.95 12.07 -2.13
C ILE A 66 -9.23 12.66 -1.52
#